data_AF-A0A3R7ECZ7-F1
#
_entry.id   AF-A0A3R7ECZ7-F1
#
_cell.length_a   1.000
_cell.length_b   1.000
_cell.length_c   1.000
_cell.angle_alpha   90.00
_cell.angle_beta   90.00
_cell.angle_gamma   90.00
#
_symmetry.space_group_name_H-M   'P 1'
#
loop_
_entity.id
_entity.type
_entity.pdbx_description
1 polymer ?
#
loop_
_entity_poly.entity_id
_entity_poly.type
_entity_poly.pdbx_seq_one_letter_code
_entity_poly.pdbx_strand_id
1 'polypeptide(L)'
;MNVLDENLPDSQRQLLRSWRIRVRQIGNEISRQGIKDDEIIPLLHHIGSVTFFTRDMGFYRRHLCHPTYCLVCLSVGQFEAASFIRRFLKHPAFNTRAKRMGKVIRVSHTGIRMWKLHAEREGRLVWYP
;
A
#
# COMPACT_ATOMS: atom_id res chain seq x y z
N MET A 1 -8.36 6.57 2.50
CA MET A 1 -8.93 5.50 1.64
C MET A 1 -7.88 4.43 1.39
N ASN A 2 -8.25 3.17 1.11
CA ASN A 2 -7.30 2.14 0.65
C ASN A 2 -7.50 1.92 -0.85
N VAL A 3 -6.43 1.97 -1.62
CA VAL A 3 -6.44 1.83 -3.07
C VAL A 3 -5.52 0.68 -3.48
N LEU A 4 -6.00 -0.16 -4.38
CA LEU A 4 -5.27 -1.26 -4.97
C LEU A 4 -4.80 -0.85 -6.37
N ASP A 5 -3.58 -1.26 -6.69
CA ASP A 5 -3.05 -1.28 -8.05
C ASP A 5 -3.94 -2.12 -8.99
N GLU A 6 -3.95 -1.78 -10.29
CA GLU A 6 -4.67 -2.55 -11.32
C GLU A 6 -4.14 -3.98 -11.43
N ASN A 7 -2.84 -4.20 -11.15
CA ASN A 7 -2.18 -5.49 -11.27
C ASN A 7 -2.49 -6.47 -10.12
N LEU A 8 -3.27 -6.05 -9.12
CA LEU A 8 -3.75 -6.94 -8.07
C LEU A 8 -4.93 -7.78 -8.57
N PRO A 9 -4.90 -9.12 -8.43
CA PRO A 9 -5.98 -9.98 -8.93
C PRO A 9 -7.34 -9.63 -8.32
N ASP A 10 -8.39 -9.70 -9.12
CA ASP A 10 -9.75 -9.39 -8.66
C ASP A 10 -10.20 -10.26 -7.49
N SER A 11 -9.79 -11.53 -7.47
CA SER A 11 -10.05 -12.46 -6.36
C SER A 11 -9.52 -11.93 -5.02
N GLN A 12 -8.39 -11.22 -5.02
CA GLN A 12 -7.82 -10.60 -3.81
C GLN A 12 -8.64 -9.39 -3.37
N ARG A 13 -9.10 -8.57 -4.32
CA ARG A 13 -10.01 -7.44 -4.05
C ARG A 13 -11.33 -7.94 -3.45
N GLN A 14 -11.92 -8.98 -4.03
CA GLN A 14 -13.15 -9.60 -3.54
C GLN A 14 -12.96 -10.18 -2.13
N LEU A 15 -11.83 -10.85 -1.87
CA LEU A 15 -11.51 -11.40 -0.55
C LEU A 15 -11.35 -10.31 0.52
N LEU A 16 -10.74 -9.17 0.19
CA LEU A 16 -10.68 -8.02 1.10
C LEU A 16 -12.10 -7.49 1.43
N ARG A 17 -12.98 -7.43 0.42
CA ARG A 17 -14.36 -6.99 0.60
C ARG A 17 -15.19 -7.94 1.46
N SER A 18 -15.02 -9.25 1.31
CA SER A 18 -15.71 -10.23 2.16
C SER A 18 -15.31 -10.10 3.64
N TRP A 19 -14.07 -9.64 3.92
CA TRP A 19 -13.62 -9.27 5.26
C TRP A 19 -14.01 -7.85 5.70
N ARG A 20 -14.89 -7.16 4.96
CA ARG A 20 -15.35 -5.78 5.20
C ARG A 20 -14.23 -4.73 5.16
N ILE A 21 -13.12 -5.02 4.49
CA ILE A 21 -12.05 -4.04 4.27
C ILE A 21 -12.41 -3.21 3.04
N ARG A 22 -12.71 -1.93 3.26
CA ARG A 22 -13.04 -1.01 2.16
C ARG A 22 -11.81 -0.73 1.30
N VAL A 23 -11.89 -1.12 0.03
CA VAL A 23 -10.87 -0.93 -0.99
C VAL A 23 -11.51 -0.49 -2.32
N ARG A 24 -10.78 0.34 -3.06
CA ARG A 24 -11.04 0.69 -4.46
C ARG A 24 -9.83 0.29 -5.30
N GLN A 25 -10.01 -0.02 -6.58
CA GLN A 25 -8.92 -0.41 -7.46
C GLN A 25 -8.78 0.56 -8.63
N ILE A 26 -7.53 0.86 -8.99
CA ILE A 26 -7.21 1.63 -10.19
C ILE A 26 -7.71 0.86 -11.43
N GLY A 27 -8.30 1.58 -12.38
CA GLY A 27 -8.85 0.98 -13.60
C GLY A 27 -10.21 0.29 -13.42
N ASN A 28 -10.74 0.21 -12.20
CA ASN A 28 -12.09 -0.25 -11.93
C ASN A 28 -12.95 0.86 -11.32
N GLU A 29 -12.60 1.33 -10.11
CA GLU A 29 -13.34 2.39 -9.41
C GLU A 29 -12.57 3.71 -9.31
N ILE A 30 -11.28 3.71 -9.64
CA ILE A 30 -10.44 4.90 -9.62
C ILE A 30 -9.74 5.03 -10.96
N SER A 31 -10.05 6.12 -11.66
CA SER A 31 -9.43 6.47 -12.95
C SER A 31 -9.58 5.36 -14.02
N ARG A 32 -9.01 5.59 -15.20
CA ARG A 32 -9.01 4.64 -16.33
C ARG A 32 -8.00 3.51 -16.12
N GLN A 33 -8.16 2.41 -16.85
CA GLN A 33 -7.14 1.34 -16.92
C GLN A 33 -5.88 1.83 -17.66
N GLY A 34 -4.73 1.21 -17.37
CA GLY A 34 -3.47 1.48 -18.06
C GLY A 34 -2.82 2.81 -17.68
N ILE A 35 -3.01 3.24 -16.43
CA ILE A 35 -2.28 4.38 -15.87
C ILE A 35 -0.83 3.97 -15.72
N LYS A 36 0.08 4.81 -16.22
CA LYS A 36 1.51 4.54 -16.12
C LYS A 36 2.03 4.86 -14.72
N ASP A 37 3.17 4.27 -14.35
CA ASP A 37 3.79 4.48 -13.04
C ASP A 37 4.04 5.97 -12.71
N ASP A 38 4.39 6.77 -13.71
CA ASP A 38 4.61 8.23 -13.59
C ASP A 38 3.32 9.02 -13.35
N GLU A 39 2.16 8.47 -13.73
CA GLU A 39 0.83 9.05 -13.47
C GLU A 39 0.25 8.64 -12.11
N ILE A 40 0.73 7.53 -11.51
CA ILE A 40 0.25 7.05 -10.20
C ILE A 40 0.53 8.06 -9.09
N ILE A 41 1.77 8.58 -8.98
CA ILE A 41 2.12 9.51 -7.90
C ILE A 41 1.30 10.82 -7.95
N PRO A 42 1.17 11.50 -9.11
CA PRO A 42 0.25 12.64 -9.25
C PRO A 42 -1.20 12.31 -8.87
N LEU A 43 -1.72 11.15 -9.26
CA LEU A 43 -3.06 10.72 -8.88
C LEU A 43 -3.21 10.59 -7.35
N LEU A 44 -2.22 10.01 -6.68
CA LEU A 44 -2.24 9.87 -5.22
C LEU A 44 -2.14 11.23 -4.51
N HIS A 45 -1.40 12.20 -5.06
CA HIS A 45 -1.41 13.58 -4.57
C HIS A 45 -2.80 14.20 -4.64
N HIS A 46 -3.49 14.04 -5.77
CA HIS A 46 -4.81 14.62 -5.99
C HIS A 46 -5.89 14.02 -5.07
N ILE A 47 -5.88 12.69 -4.90
CA ILE A 47 -6.84 12.00 -4.02
C ILE A 47 -6.62 12.40 -2.55
N GLY A 48 -5.36 12.43 -2.11
CA GLY A 48 -4.99 12.74 -0.73
C GLY A 48 -5.46 11.72 0.32
N SER A 49 -4.75 11.66 1.45
CA SER A 49 -5.06 10.80 2.59
C SER A 49 -5.31 9.32 2.21
N VAL A 50 -4.49 8.80 1.30
CA VAL A 50 -4.67 7.48 0.67
C VAL A 50 -3.55 6.51 1.03
N THR A 51 -3.89 5.23 1.20
CA THR A 51 -2.92 4.14 1.29
C THR A 51 -3.03 3.33 0.01
N PHE A 52 -1.98 3.37 -0.80
CA PHE A 52 -1.87 2.64 -2.06
C PHE A 52 -1.14 1.32 -1.84
N PHE A 53 -1.69 0.24 -2.37
CA PHE A 53 -1.13 -1.11 -2.30
C PHE A 53 -0.78 -1.58 -3.71
N THR A 54 0.48 -1.93 -3.92
CA THR A 54 1.00 -2.44 -5.18
C THR A 54 1.92 -3.64 -4.92
N ARG A 55 2.14 -4.47 -5.94
CA ARG A 55 3.20 -5.48 -5.94
C ARG A 55 4.47 -4.99 -6.65
N ASP A 56 4.43 -3.84 -7.31
CA ASP A 56 5.61 -3.27 -7.93
C ASP A 56 6.58 -2.74 -6.86
N MET A 57 7.78 -3.31 -6.86
CA MET A 57 8.86 -2.91 -5.98
C MET A 57 9.58 -1.66 -6.48
N GLY A 58 9.32 -1.21 -7.71
CA GLY A 58 9.77 0.07 -8.26
C GLY A 58 9.36 1.26 -7.41
N PHE A 59 8.22 1.17 -6.71
CA PHE A 59 7.72 2.17 -5.77
C PHE A 59 8.41 2.19 -4.40
N TYR A 60 9.24 1.19 -4.05
CA TYR A 60 9.93 1.15 -2.76
C TYR A 60 11.16 2.06 -2.72
N ARG A 61 10.95 3.37 -2.88
CA ARG A 61 12.00 4.39 -2.95
C ARG A 61 11.79 5.46 -1.88
N ARG A 62 12.87 5.84 -1.18
CA ARG A 62 12.84 6.85 -0.11
C ARG A 62 12.25 8.19 -0.57
N HIS A 63 12.61 8.66 -1.76
CA HIS A 63 12.16 9.95 -2.29
C HIS A 63 10.66 10.00 -2.62
N LEU A 64 9.97 8.85 -2.64
CA LEU A 64 8.52 8.78 -2.83
C LEU A 64 7.75 8.89 -1.50
N CYS A 65 8.41 9.20 -0.37
CA CYS A 65 7.69 9.54 0.85
C CYS A 65 6.97 10.87 0.68
N HIS A 66 5.67 10.92 0.98
CA HIS A 66 4.87 12.15 0.91
C HIS A 66 3.84 12.24 2.03
N PRO A 67 3.60 13.41 2.65
CA PRO A 67 2.71 13.53 3.81
C PRO A 67 1.26 13.18 3.52
N THR A 68 0.80 13.26 2.26
CA THR A 68 -0.60 13.02 1.91
C THR A 68 -0.93 11.59 1.50
N TYR A 69 0.06 10.69 1.41
CA TYR A 69 -0.22 9.29 1.11
C TYR A 69 0.71 8.32 1.84
N CYS A 70 0.44 7.03 1.66
CA CYS A 70 1.31 5.93 2.04
C CYS A 70 1.38 4.95 0.86
N LEU A 71 2.59 4.55 0.49
CA LEU A 71 2.82 3.48 -0.48
C LEU A 71 3.12 2.19 0.27
N VAL A 72 2.50 1.08 -0.14
CA VAL A 72 2.72 -0.24 0.42
C VAL A 72 3.03 -1.23 -0.71
N CYS A 73 4.30 -1.56 -0.86
CA CYS A 73 4.82 -2.56 -1.78
C CYS A 73 4.74 -3.95 -1.15
N LEU A 74 3.94 -4.83 -1.75
CA LEU A 74 3.68 -6.19 -1.32
C LEU A 74 4.70 -7.14 -1.98
N SER A 75 5.78 -7.44 -1.25
CA SER A 75 6.82 -8.40 -1.62
C SER A 75 6.38 -9.83 -1.25
N VAL A 76 5.19 -10.23 -1.73
CA VAL A 76 4.55 -11.55 -1.50
C VAL A 76 3.93 -12.09 -2.79
N GLY A 77 3.49 -13.35 -2.77
CA GLY A 77 2.78 -13.97 -3.88
C GLY A 77 1.46 -13.25 -4.20
N GLN A 78 1.05 -13.31 -5.47
CA GLN A 78 -0.14 -12.57 -5.94
C GLN A 78 -1.43 -12.97 -5.22
N PHE A 79 -1.54 -14.24 -4.81
CA PHE A 79 -2.68 -14.77 -4.10
C PHE A 79 -2.62 -14.60 -2.58
N GLU A 80 -1.54 -14.02 -2.06
CA GLU A 80 -1.35 -13.72 -0.64
C GLU A 80 -1.64 -12.26 -0.30
N ALA A 81 -1.80 -11.41 -1.32
CA ALA A 81 -1.90 -9.96 -1.18
C ALA A 81 -2.99 -9.54 -0.19
N ALA A 82 -4.20 -10.10 -0.30
CA ALA A 82 -5.32 -9.77 0.59
C ALA A 82 -4.97 -10.06 2.06
N SER A 83 -4.40 -11.24 2.34
CA SER A 83 -4.01 -11.66 3.69
C SER A 83 -2.96 -10.73 4.29
N PHE A 84 -1.95 -10.34 3.51
CA PHE A 84 -0.91 -9.41 3.96
C PHE A 84 -1.40 -7.98 4.10
N ILE A 85 -2.29 -7.50 3.22
CA ILE A 85 -2.96 -6.20 3.37
C ILE A 85 -3.75 -6.17 4.68
N ARG A 86 -4.54 -7.21 4.96
CA ARG A 86 -5.31 -7.33 6.21
C ARG A 86 -4.39 -7.35 7.44
N ARG A 87 -3.31 -8.13 7.40
CA ARG A 87 -2.31 -8.20 8.49
C ARG A 87 -1.66 -6.84 8.74
N PHE A 88 -1.24 -6.16 7.67
CA PHE A 88 -0.67 -4.81 7.73
C PHE A 88 -1.65 -3.79 8.33
N LEU A 89 -2.90 -3.78 7.87
CA LEU A 89 -3.93 -2.85 8.36
C LEU A 89 -4.31 -3.10 9.84
N LYS A 90 -4.05 -4.29 10.38
CA LYS A 90 -4.24 -4.60 11.80
C LYS A 90 -3.03 -4.29 12.66
N HIS A 91 -1.84 -4.13 12.07
CA HIS A 91 -0.60 -3.93 12.79
C HIS A 91 -0.65 -2.62 13.62
N PRO A 92 -0.31 -2.62 14.92
CA PRO A 92 -0.43 -1.43 15.79
C PRO A 92 0.27 -0.17 15.29
N ALA A 93 1.40 -0.35 14.58
CA ALA A 93 2.14 0.73 13.95
C ALA A 93 1.46 1.35 12.71
N PHE A 94 0.40 0.73 12.16
CA PHE A 94 -0.21 1.11 10.88
C PHE A 94 -1.76 1.06 10.88
N ASN A 95 -2.37 0.73 12.01
CA ASN A 95 -3.81 0.47 12.09
C ASN A 95 -4.70 1.70 11.86
N THR A 96 -4.15 2.91 11.97
CA THR A 96 -4.85 4.15 11.62
C THR A 96 -4.24 4.80 10.39
N ARG A 97 -5.04 5.58 9.68
CA ARG A 97 -4.56 6.33 8.49
C ARG A 97 -3.41 7.27 8.85
N ALA A 98 -3.55 8.03 9.94
CA ALA A 98 -2.52 8.96 10.41
C ALA A 98 -1.18 8.25 10.64
N LYS A 99 -1.21 7.04 11.24
CA LYS A 99 0.00 6.23 11.44
C LYS A 99 0.64 5.76 10.13
N ARG A 100 -0.11 5.67 9.04
CA ARG A 100 0.41 5.25 7.71
C ARG A 100 1.03 6.39 6.91
N MET A 101 0.46 7.59 6.95
CA MET A 101 0.89 8.70 6.09
C MET A 101 2.39 9.01 6.19
N GLY A 102 2.96 9.52 5.10
CA GLY A 102 4.37 9.90 5.03
C GLY A 102 5.32 8.71 4.95
N LYS A 103 4.87 7.55 4.45
CA LYS A 103 5.67 6.31 4.44
C LYS A 103 5.62 5.60 3.11
N VAL A 104 6.75 4.97 2.79
CA VAL A 104 6.89 3.98 1.73
C VAL A 104 7.28 2.68 2.41
N ILE A 105 6.46 1.65 2.28
CA ILE A 105 6.50 0.46 3.13
C ILE A 105 6.66 -0.76 2.23
N ARG A 106 7.60 -1.64 2.58
CA ARG A 106 7.69 -2.99 2.02
C ARG A 106 7.14 -3.99 3.02
N VAL A 107 6.18 -4.78 2.58
CA VAL A 107 5.56 -5.87 3.35
C VAL A 107 6.00 -7.20 2.75
N SER A 108 6.56 -8.10 3.57
CA SER A 108 6.99 -9.44 3.14
C SER A 108 6.71 -10.49 4.22
N HIS A 109 6.94 -11.77 3.91
CA HIS A 109 6.82 -12.87 4.90
C HIS A 109 7.67 -12.64 6.15
N THR A 110 8.86 -12.06 6.01
CA THR A 110 9.82 -11.86 7.12
C THR A 110 9.53 -10.64 7.99
N GLY A 111 8.60 -9.78 7.58
CA GLY A 111 8.25 -8.57 8.31
C GLY A 111 8.03 -7.37 7.41
N ILE A 112 8.15 -6.19 8.02
CA ILE A 112 7.87 -4.89 7.41
C ILE A 112 9.15 -4.05 7.43
N ARG A 113 9.50 -3.47 6.28
CA ARG A 113 10.51 -2.42 6.17
C ARG A 113 9.86 -1.13 5.72
N MET A 114 10.38 0.01 6.14
CA MET A 114 9.78 1.29 5.77
C MET A 114 10.79 2.43 5.68
N TRP A 115 10.57 3.28 4.69
CA TRP A 115 11.03 4.66 4.71
C TRP A 115 9.95 5.54 5.33
N LYS A 116 10.38 6.52 6.14
CA LYS A 116 9.52 7.58 6.67
C LYS A 116 10.00 8.91 6.12
N LEU A 117 9.07 9.83 5.88
CA LEU A 117 9.39 11.21 5.52
C LEU A 117 10.38 11.79 6.54
N HIS A 118 11.44 12.43 6.04
CA HIS A 118 12.56 13.00 6.80
C HIS A 118 13.46 12.00 7.54
N ALA A 119 13.17 10.70 7.54
CA ALA A 119 14.08 9.72 8.12
C ALA A 119 15.28 9.48 7.21
N GLU A 120 16.47 9.38 7.82
CA GLU A 120 17.71 9.05 7.12
C GLU A 120 17.94 7.55 6.96
N ARG A 121 17.34 6.75 7.85
CA ARG A 121 17.55 5.30 7.92
C ARG A 121 16.24 4.53 7.69
N GLU A 122 16.36 3.36 7.07
CA GLU A 122 15.26 2.42 6.89
C GLU A 122 14.85 1.86 8.26
N GLY A 123 13.55 1.89 8.56
CA GLY A 123 12.99 1.25 9.74
C GLY A 123 12.60 -0.20 9.46
N ARG A 124 12.70 -1.07 10.47
CA ARG A 124 12.26 -2.47 10.39
C ARG A 124 11.33 -2.81 11.53
N LEU A 125 10.30 -3.60 11.23
CA LEU A 125 9.40 -4.21 12.20
C LEU A 125 9.23 -5.69 11.86
N VAL A 126 9.07 -6.51 12.89
CA VAL A 126 8.65 -7.90 12.73
C VAL A 126 7.14 -7.98 12.75
N TRP A 127 6.60 -9.10 12.28
CA TRP A 127 5.20 -9.37 12.50
C TRP A 127 4.94 -9.70 13.96
N TYR A 128 3.79 -9.25 14.46
CA TYR A 128 3.26 -9.78 15.71
C TYR A 128 2.85 -11.25 15.50
N PRO A 129 3.09 -12.11 16.50
CA PRO A 129 2.58 -13.48 16.53
C PRO A 129 1.03 -13.50 16.53
#